data_AF-A0A6M4AV68-F1
#
_entry.id   AF-A0A6M4AV68-F1
#
_cell.length_a   1.000
_cell.length_b   1.000
_cell.length_c   1.000
_cell.angle_alpha   90.00
_cell.angle_beta   90.00
_cell.angle_gamma   90.00
#
_symmetry.space_group_name_H-M   'P 1'
#
loop_
_entity.id
_entity.type
_entity.pdbx_description
1 polymer ?
#
loop_
_entity_poly.entity_id
_entity_poly.type
_entity_poly.pdbx_seq_one_letter_code
_entity_poly.pdbx_strand_id
1 'polypeptide(L)'
;MAQRVVRMGTVLLALAVAGCADDSAPKGYEAFERDVSQNRLGSQPDTWIEIKNLSGEWEKTGLIFGYVNDYEECQKAIAGLKAENYAREYRCSPAN
;
A
#
# COMPACT_ATOMS: atom_id res chain seq x y z
N MET A 1 53.26 35.61 44.06
CA MET A 1 53.08 34.24 43.55
C MET A 1 51.64 34.12 43.05
N ALA A 2 51.42 34.06 41.74
CA ALA A 2 50.09 33.98 41.14
C ALA A 2 50.03 32.77 40.20
N GLN A 3 49.19 31.79 40.53
CA GLN A 3 48.97 30.58 39.74
C GLN A 3 48.07 30.91 38.54
N ARG A 4 48.58 30.67 37.33
CA ARG A 4 47.80 30.72 36.08
C ARG A 4 47.06 29.39 35.93
N VAL A 5 45.73 29.44 36.01
CA VAL A 5 44.84 28.33 35.66
C VAL A 5 44.87 28.17 34.14
N VAL A 6 45.51 27.12 33.65
CA VAL A 6 45.44 26.72 32.24
C VAL A 6 44.08 26.07 32.03
N ARG A 7 43.16 26.81 31.40
CA ARG A 7 41.90 26.27 30.86
C ARG A 7 42.24 25.34 29.69
N MET A 8 42.32 24.05 29.98
CA MET A 8 42.51 23.00 28.98
C MET A 8 41.22 22.88 28.17
N GLY A 9 41.30 23.43 26.95
CA GLY A 9 40.19 23.71 26.07
C GLY A 9 39.39 22.48 25.66
N THR A 10 38.09 22.62 25.85
CA THR A 10 36.96 21.95 25.23
C THR A 10 37.12 21.85 23.70
N VAL A 11 37.80 20.83 23.17
CA VAL A 11 37.91 20.61 21.70
C VAL A 11 37.36 19.24 21.25
N LEU A 12 36.98 18.35 22.16
CA LEU A 12 36.58 16.98 21.80
C LEU A 12 35.09 16.78 21.45
N LEU A 13 34.22 17.79 21.57
CA LEU A 13 32.76 17.61 21.35
C LEU A 13 32.27 17.98 19.95
N ALA A 14 33.12 18.53 19.07
CA ALA A 14 32.70 18.99 17.74
C ALA A 14 32.80 17.91 16.64
N LEU A 15 33.45 16.77 16.89
CA LEU A 15 33.62 15.71 15.87
C LEU A 15 32.59 14.58 15.94
N ALA A 16 31.68 14.56 16.92
CA ALA A 16 30.72 13.47 17.09
C ALA A 16 29.46 13.59 16.22
N VAL A 17 29.26 14.72 15.51
CA VAL A 17 28.02 14.99 14.75
C VAL A 17 28.14 14.74 13.24
N ALA A 18 29.32 14.29 12.77
CA ALA A 18 29.55 13.91 11.38
C ALA A 18 29.35 12.39 11.13
N GLY A 19 28.53 11.74 11.96
CA GLY A 19 28.13 10.34 11.76
C GLY A 19 27.20 10.21 10.57
N CYS A 20 27.78 9.81 9.45
CA CYS A 20 27.19 9.38 8.18
C CYS A 20 25.71 8.95 8.27
N ALA A 21 24.83 9.77 7.70
CA ALA A 21 23.56 9.28 7.17
C ALA A 21 23.90 8.41 5.95
N ASP A 22 23.80 7.09 6.12
CA ASP A 22 24.01 6.14 5.04
C ASP A 22 22.77 6.20 4.15
N ASP A 23 22.88 6.99 3.08
CA ASP A 23 21.85 7.29 2.07
C ASP A 23 21.63 6.07 1.15
N SER A 24 21.44 4.91 1.78
CA SER A 24 21.25 3.59 1.20
C SER A 24 19.84 3.40 0.61
N ALA A 25 18.94 4.35 0.86
CA ALA A 25 17.61 4.38 0.29
C ALA A 25 17.70 4.77 -1.20
N PRO A 26 17.16 3.95 -2.13
CA PRO A 26 17.05 4.33 -3.53
C PRO A 26 16.36 5.68 -3.66
N LYS A 27 16.82 6.55 -4.56
CA LYS A 27 16.16 7.84 -4.82
C LYS A 27 14.67 7.63 -5.09
N GLY A 28 13.81 8.21 -4.26
CA GLY A 28 12.36 8.06 -4.33
C GLY A 28 11.75 7.08 -3.32
N TYR A 29 12.56 6.33 -2.58
CA TYR A 29 12.09 5.40 -1.53
C TYR A 29 11.26 6.13 -0.46
N GLU A 30 11.75 7.24 0.08
CA GLU A 30 11.00 8.02 1.08
C GLU A 30 9.70 8.63 0.53
N ALA A 31 9.69 8.98 -0.76
CA ALA A 31 8.49 9.50 -1.41
C ALA A 31 7.45 8.38 -1.61
N PHE A 32 7.90 7.18 -1.99
CA PHE A 32 7.07 5.99 -2.10
C PHE A 32 6.55 5.53 -0.73
N GLU A 33 7.40 5.48 0.29
CA GLU A 33 7.01 5.11 1.65
C GLU A 33 5.98 6.10 2.24
N ARG A 34 6.18 7.40 2.01
CA ARG A 34 5.18 8.42 2.36
C ARG A 34 3.87 8.23 1.60
N ASP A 35 3.93 7.90 0.31
CA ASP A 35 2.73 7.69 -0.49
C ASP A 35 1.95 6.44 -0.05
N VAL A 36 2.62 5.30 0.14
CA VAL A 36 2.00 4.05 0.61
C VAL A 36 1.46 4.19 2.04
N SER A 37 2.14 4.93 2.92
CA SER A 37 1.67 5.17 4.29
C SER A 37 0.46 6.11 4.35
N GLN A 38 0.36 7.09 3.45
CA GLN A 38 -0.78 8.01 3.37
C GLN A 38 -1.97 7.42 2.59
N ASN A 39 -1.68 6.60 1.57
CA ASN A 39 -2.67 5.98 0.69
C ASN A 39 -2.69 4.48 0.93
N ARG A 40 -3.30 4.06 2.06
CA ARG A 40 -3.45 2.63 2.38
C ARG A 40 -4.24 1.91 1.27
N LEU A 41 -3.52 1.19 0.43
CA LEU A 41 -4.06 0.25 -0.55
C LEU A 41 -4.86 -0.84 0.19
N GLY A 42 -6.01 -1.23 -0.35
CA GLY A 42 -6.91 -2.19 0.31
C GLY A 42 -7.64 -1.65 1.54
N SER A 43 -7.88 -0.34 1.61
CA SER A 43 -8.79 0.25 2.61
C SER A 43 -10.27 0.15 2.20
N GLN A 44 -10.52 -0.19 0.94
CA GLN A 44 -11.86 -0.49 0.43
C GLN A 44 -12.25 -1.94 0.76
N PRO A 45 -13.55 -2.23 0.91
CA PRO A 45 -14.00 -3.60 1.11
C PRO A 45 -13.70 -4.44 -0.12
N ASP A 46 -13.12 -5.62 0.10
CA ASP A 46 -12.93 -6.62 -0.95
C ASP A 46 -14.27 -6.93 -1.62
N THR A 47 -14.25 -7.36 -2.87
CA THR A 47 -15.47 -7.56 -3.67
C THR A 47 -15.51 -8.97 -4.25
N TRP A 48 -16.59 -9.71 -3.98
CA TRP A 48 -16.88 -10.99 -4.62
C TRP A 48 -17.43 -10.77 -6.03
N ILE A 49 -16.94 -11.57 -6.98
CA ILE A 49 -17.62 -11.87 -8.24
C ILE A 49 -18.55 -13.05 -7.97
N GLU A 50 -19.84 -12.82 -8.17
CA GLU A 50 -20.86 -13.85 -8.06
C GLU A 50 -21.45 -14.20 -9.43
N ILE A 51 -21.70 -15.48 -9.63
CA ILE A 51 -22.39 -16.01 -10.81
C ILE A 51 -23.76 -16.55 -10.42
N LYS A 52 -24.75 -16.38 -11.29
CA LYS A 52 -26.06 -16.99 -11.07
C LYS A 52 -26.07 -18.43 -11.58
N ASN A 53 -26.43 -19.38 -10.72
CA ASN A 53 -26.53 -20.78 -11.08
C ASN A 53 -27.89 -21.11 -11.73
N LEU A 54 -28.07 -22.37 -12.14
CA LEU A 54 -29.31 -22.82 -12.80
C LEU A 54 -30.52 -22.83 -11.85
N SER A 55 -30.29 -22.86 -10.54
CA SER A 55 -31.32 -22.75 -9.51
C SER A 55 -31.71 -21.29 -9.21
N GLY A 56 -31.08 -20.31 -9.86
CA GLY A 56 -31.31 -18.88 -9.63
C GLY A 56 -30.58 -18.31 -8.41
N GLU A 57 -29.71 -19.08 -7.77
CA GLU A 57 -28.91 -18.66 -6.62
C GLU A 57 -27.60 -18.03 -7.08
N TRP A 58 -27.03 -17.16 -6.24
CA TRP A 58 -25.76 -16.50 -6.51
C TRP A 58 -24.62 -17.22 -5.81
N GLU A 59 -23.62 -17.65 -6.57
CA GLU A 59 -22.45 -18.39 -6.08
C GLU A 59 -21.19 -17.52 -6.19
N LYS A 60 -20.37 -17.51 -5.15
CA LYS A 60 -19.08 -16.79 -5.13
C LYS A 60 -18.06 -17.53 -5.97
N THR A 61 -17.48 -16.86 -6.96
CA THR A 61 -16.56 -17.48 -7.94
C THR A 61 -15.18 -16.85 -8.00
N GLY A 62 -15.05 -15.60 -7.61
CA GLY A 62 -13.76 -14.90 -7.54
C GLY A 62 -13.78 -13.79 -6.51
N LEU A 63 -12.63 -13.49 -5.93
CA LEU A 63 -12.44 -12.38 -5.00
C LEU A 63 -11.51 -11.35 -5.64
N ILE A 64 -11.96 -10.10 -5.66
CA ILE A 64 -11.15 -8.93 -6.00
C ILE A 64 -10.75 -8.25 -4.71
N PHE A 65 -9.45 -8.11 -4.50
CA PHE A 65 -8.88 -7.54 -3.29
C PHE A 65 -7.52 -6.90 -3.61
N GLY A 66 -7.13 -5.94 -2.78
CA GLY A 66 -5.80 -5.33 -2.83
C GLY A 66 -5.63 -4.27 -3.91
N TYR A 67 -6.70 -3.84 -4.57
CA TYR A 67 -6.68 -2.68 -5.46
C TYR A 67 -6.99 -1.39 -4.70
N VAL A 68 -6.74 -0.26 -5.37
CA VAL A 68 -7.19 1.06 -4.90
C VAL A 68 -8.72 1.11 -4.83
N ASN A 69 -9.39 0.43 -5.78
CA ASN A 69 -10.83 0.36 -5.91
C ASN A 69 -11.27 -1.04 -6.37
N ASP A 70 -11.52 -1.94 -5.42
CA ASP A 70 -11.86 -3.34 -5.72
C ASP A 70 -13.19 -3.48 -6.48
N TYR A 71 -14.15 -2.56 -6.26
CA TYR A 71 -15.41 -2.60 -6.98
C TYR A 71 -15.25 -2.29 -8.47
N GLU A 72 -14.45 -1.28 -8.81
CA GLU A 72 -14.16 -0.92 -10.20
C GLU A 72 -13.44 -2.07 -10.94
N GLU A 73 -12.47 -2.70 -10.30
CA GLU A 73 -11.76 -3.84 -10.86
C GLU A 73 -12.66 -5.07 -11.00
N CYS A 74 -13.61 -5.26 -10.08
CA CYS A 74 -14.66 -6.27 -10.23
C CYS A 74 -15.54 -6.03 -11.47
N GLN A 75 -15.92 -4.78 -11.76
CA GLN A 75 -16.69 -4.46 -12.98
C GLN A 75 -15.90 -4.76 -14.25
N LYS A 76 -14.60 -4.43 -14.29
CA LYS A 76 -13.72 -4.75 -15.42
C LYS A 76 -13.59 -6.25 -15.63
N ALA A 77 -13.42 -7.02 -14.55
CA ALA A 77 -13.38 -8.48 -14.60
C ALA A 77 -14.70 -9.07 -15.15
N ILE A 78 -15.85 -8.58 -14.68
CA ILE A 78 -17.16 -8.99 -15.20
C ILE A 78 -17.31 -8.68 -16.69
N ALA A 79 -16.82 -7.53 -17.16
CA ALA A 79 -16.85 -7.19 -18.58
C ALA A 79 -16.08 -8.22 -19.43
N GLY A 80 -14.90 -8.66 -18.96
CA GLY A 80 -14.14 -9.74 -19.59
C GLY A 80 -14.89 -11.08 -19.57
N LEU A 81 -15.46 -11.46 -18.42
CA LEU A 81 -16.25 -12.69 -18.29
C LEU A 81 -17.46 -12.70 -19.23
N LYS A 82 -18.14 -11.56 -19.39
CA LYS A 82 -19.28 -11.42 -20.31
C LYS A 82 -18.87 -11.43 -21.78
N ALA A 83 -17.64 -11.01 -22.11
CA ALA A 83 -17.14 -11.11 -23.47
C ALA A 83 -16.99 -12.58 -23.90
N GLU A 84 -16.56 -13.45 -22.98
CA GLU A 84 -16.43 -14.90 -23.21
C GLU A 84 -17.77 -15.64 -23.12
N ASN A 85 -18.68 -15.21 -22.24
CA ASN A 85 -20.00 -15.81 -22.08
C ASN A 85 -21.09 -14.79 -21.73
N TYR A 86 -21.67 -14.18 -22.76
CA TYR A 86 -22.66 -13.11 -22.60
C TYR A 86 -23.99 -13.58 -21.97
N ALA A 87 -24.29 -14.88 -22.02
CA ALA A 87 -25.54 -15.45 -21.50
C ALA A 87 -25.52 -15.65 -19.98
N ARG A 88 -24.34 -15.65 -19.35
CA ARG A 88 -24.19 -15.79 -17.90
C ARG A 88 -24.47 -14.46 -17.19
N GLU A 89 -25.20 -14.54 -16.09
CA GLU A 89 -25.40 -13.41 -15.18
C GLU A 89 -24.27 -13.37 -14.14
N TYR A 90 -23.63 -12.20 -14.03
CA TYR A 90 -22.57 -11.90 -13.07
C TYR A 90 -22.92 -10.64 -12.28
N ARG A 91 -22.47 -10.56 -11.02
CA ARG A 91 -22.55 -9.34 -10.22
C ARG A 91 -21.36 -9.21 -9.27
N CYS A 92 -21.13 -7.98 -8.82
CA CYS A 92 -20.20 -7.67 -7.73
C CYS A 92 -20.98 -7.58 -6.41
N SER A 93 -20.52 -8.24 -5.36
CA SER A 93 -21.06 -8.09 -4.01
C SER A 93 -19.94 -7.79 -3.00
N PRO A 94 -20.17 -6.94 -1.99
CA PRO A 94 -19.16 -6.67 -0.96
C PRO A 94 -18.79 -7.95 -0.18
N ALA A 95 -17.51 -8.12 0.15
CA ALA A 95 -16.99 -9.21 0.97
C ALA A 95 -16.87 -8.77 2.44
N ASN A 96 -18.01 -8.62 3.12
CA ASN A 96 -18.08 -8.15 4.51
C ASN A 96 -19.32 -8.64 5.23
#